data_AF-J9FIF1-F1
#
_entry.id   AF-J9FIF1-F1
#
_cell.length_a   1.000
_cell.length_b   1.000
_cell.length_c   1.000
_cell.angle_alpha   90.00
_cell.angle_beta   90.00
_cell.angle_gamma   90.00
#
_symmetry.space_group_name_H-M   'P 1'
#
loop_
_entity.id
_entity.type
_entity.pdbx_description
1 polymer ?
#
loop_
_entity_poly.entity_id
_entity_poly.type
_entity_poly.pdbx_seq_one_letter_code
_entity_poly.pdbx_strand_id
1 'polypeptide(L)'
;MSKKISAKTKEPIRLRAKKLANGNQSLYLDIYLNGKRSYEFLKLYLIPGKTKADKNQNEETLRTANAIKAQKIVDLQNEEHGFATIGNKAKANFIDYMEAQLAMQVEKGRTSYVSSVKSTIIHLRRYKGDAITLKQVDKAYLLGFIDFLNTTSGRHGRHLSEAAKA
;
A
#
# COMPACT_ATOMS: atom_id res chain seq x y z
N MET A 1 -8.31 38.61 -18.75
CA MET A 1 -7.15 37.68 -18.84
C MET A 1 -7.17 36.75 -17.64
N SER A 2 -7.66 35.51 -17.79
CA SER A 2 -7.77 34.56 -16.68
C SER A 2 -6.46 33.80 -16.50
N LYS A 3 -5.81 33.97 -15.34
CA LYS A 3 -4.60 33.25 -14.96
C LYS A 3 -4.92 31.77 -14.77
N LYS A 4 -4.42 30.91 -15.67
CA LYS A 4 -4.35 29.46 -15.45
C LYS A 4 -3.50 29.19 -14.21
N ILE A 5 -4.13 28.82 -13.10
CA ILE A 5 -3.44 28.25 -11.94
C ILE A 5 -3.08 26.82 -12.33
N SER A 6 -1.88 26.64 -12.89
CA SER A 6 -1.24 25.34 -12.96
C SER A 6 -0.94 24.92 -11.53
N ALA A 7 -1.80 24.10 -10.93
CA ALA A 7 -1.53 23.45 -9.66
C ALA A 7 -0.25 22.61 -9.82
N LYS A 8 0.89 23.15 -9.39
CA LYS A 8 2.12 22.38 -9.19
C LYS A 8 1.79 21.35 -8.12
N THR A 9 1.50 20.12 -8.53
CA THR A 9 1.38 18.97 -7.63
C THR A 9 2.63 18.94 -6.76
N LYS A 10 2.50 19.28 -5.48
CA LYS A 10 3.64 19.26 -4.55
C LYS A 10 4.06 17.80 -4.44
N GLU A 11 5.26 17.45 -4.88
CA GLU A 11 5.82 16.11 -4.63
C GLU A 11 5.72 15.80 -3.12
N PRO A 12 4.99 14.74 -2.72
CA PRO A 12 4.78 14.43 -1.30
C PRO A 12 6.05 13.94 -0.62
N ILE A 13 7.03 13.45 -1.38
CA ILE A 13 8.32 12.97 -0.88
C ILE A 13 9.45 13.65 -1.65
N ARG A 14 10.44 14.20 -0.94
CA ARG A 14 11.65 14.79 -1.52
C ARG A 14 12.91 14.19 -0.91
N LEU A 15 13.90 13.90 -1.75
CA LEU A 15 15.25 13.52 -1.28
C LEU A 15 16.02 14.79 -0.92
N ARG A 16 16.63 14.81 0.27
CA ARG A 16 17.45 15.92 0.77
C ARG A 16 18.75 15.42 1.39
N ALA A 17 19.70 16.33 1.55
CA ALA A 17 20.98 16.06 2.18
C ALA A 17 21.20 16.98 3.38
N LYS A 18 21.69 16.44 4.50
CA LYS A 18 22.09 17.20 5.71
C LYS A 18 23.60 17.05 5.91
N LYS A 19 24.32 18.16 5.92
CA LYS A 19 25.76 18.16 6.21
C LYS A 19 26.00 17.75 7.66
N LEU A 20 26.98 16.87 7.87
CA LEU A 20 27.41 16.38 9.16
C LEU A 20 28.72 17.06 9.59
N ALA A 21 29.04 16.97 10.88
CA ALA A 21 30.27 17.55 11.44
C ALA A 21 31.55 16.96 10.82
N ASN A 22 31.50 15.69 10.40
CA ASN A 22 32.62 15.01 9.74
C ASN A 22 32.79 15.38 8.24
N GLY A 23 31.99 16.32 7.71
CA GLY A 23 32.06 16.75 6.32
C GLY A 23 31.22 15.92 5.33
N ASN A 24 30.70 14.75 5.74
CA ASN A 24 29.80 13.95 4.92
C ASN A 24 28.40 14.57 4.89
N GLN A 25 27.57 14.15 3.93
CA GLN A 25 26.16 14.55 3.85
C GLN A 25 25.25 13.34 4.03
N SER A 26 24.43 13.33 5.07
CA SER A 26 23.42 12.29 5.31
C SER A 26 22.19 12.54 4.44
N LEU A 27 21.79 11.53 3.67
CA LEU A 27 20.59 11.57 2.83
C LEU A 27 19.34 11.19 3.63
N TYR A 28 18.25 11.93 3.41
CA TYR A 28 16.97 11.70 4.07
C TYR A 28 15.79 12.05 3.15
N LEU A 29 14.66 11.40 3.38
CA LEU A 29 13.38 11.75 2.76
C LEU A 29 12.66 12.79 3.62
N ASP A 30 12.22 13.86 2.99
CA ASP A 30 11.34 14.90 3.52
C ASP A 30 9.92 14.62 3.01
N ILE A 31 9.06 14.12 3.90
CA ILE A 31 7.75 13.58 3.58
C ILE A 31 6.68 14.53 4.10
N TYR A 32 5.74 14.92 3.23
CA TYR A 32 4.57 15.72 3.55
C TYR A 32 3.31 14.91 3.25
N LEU A 33 2.62 14.47 4.30
CA LEU A 33 1.40 13.69 4.20
C LEU A 33 0.33 14.25 5.14
N ASN A 34 -0.87 14.50 4.64
CA ASN A 34 -2.02 14.95 5.43
C ASN A 34 -1.72 16.17 6.35
N GLY A 35 -0.96 17.14 5.83
CA GLY A 35 -0.56 18.34 6.59
C GLY A 35 0.55 18.10 7.63
N LYS A 36 0.99 16.85 7.83
CA LYS A 36 2.10 16.51 8.73
C LYS A 36 3.39 16.32 7.94
N ARG A 37 4.47 16.90 8.45
CA ARG A 37 5.83 16.73 7.91
C ARG A 37 6.59 15.72 8.75
N SER A 38 7.27 14.76 8.11
CA SER A 38 8.16 13.80 8.75
C SER A 38 9.48 13.66 7.98
N TYR A 39 10.50 13.17 8.68
CA TYR A 39 11.83 12.95 8.10
C TYR A 39 12.23 11.49 8.30
N GLU A 40 12.76 10.87 7.25
CA GLU A 40 13.25 9.50 7.27
C GLU A 40 14.71 9.48 6.80
N PHE A 41 15.65 9.23 7.71
CA PHE A 41 17.07 9.17 7.39
C PHE A 41 17.44 7.84 6.76
N LEU A 42 18.00 7.88 5.55
CA LEU A 42 18.31 6.68 4.76
C LEU A 42 19.58 5.95 5.23
N LYS A 43 20.35 6.54 6.14
CA LYS A 43 21.70 6.09 6.53
C LYS A 43 22.65 5.91 5.33
N LEU A 44 22.37 6.64 4.25
CA LEU A 44 23.23 6.80 3.09
C LEU A 44 23.97 8.12 3.21
N TYR A 45 25.27 8.12 2.92
CA TYR A 45 26.14 9.28 3.13
C TYR A 45 26.89 9.60 1.85
N LEU A 46 26.86 10.88 1.45
CA LEU A 46 27.76 11.40 0.42
C LEU A 46 29.05 11.83 1.09
N ILE A 47 30.17 11.43 0.51
CA ILE A 47 31.50 11.87 0.94
C ILE A 47 31.91 13.15 0.20
N PRO A 48 32.71 14.03 0.82
CA PRO A 48 33.25 15.22 0.15
C PRO A 48 34.22 14.79 -0.95
N GLY A 49 33.69 14.59 -2.16
CA GLY A 49 34.41 13.94 -3.25
C GLY A 49 35.51 14.82 -3.84
N LYS A 50 36.76 14.33 -3.75
CA LYS A 50 37.94 14.96 -4.36
C LYS A 50 38.47 14.14 -5.54
N THR A 51 38.24 12.82 -5.52
CA THR A 51 38.72 11.89 -6.54
C THR A 51 37.60 11.41 -7.47
N LYS A 52 37.98 10.76 -8.58
CA LYS A 52 37.01 10.11 -9.49
C LYS A 52 36.27 8.94 -8.80
N ALA A 53 36.96 8.19 -7.94
CA ALA A 53 36.35 7.11 -7.17
C ALA A 53 35.26 7.64 -6.24
N ASP A 54 35.51 8.75 -5.54
CA ASP A 54 34.52 9.36 -4.64
C ASP A 54 33.26 9.81 -5.38
N LYS A 55 33.43 10.37 -6.59
CA LYS A 55 32.31 10.78 -7.44
C LYS A 55 31.46 9.58 -7.86
N ASN A 56 32.10 8.47 -8.25
CA ASN A 56 31.40 7.25 -8.64
C ASN A 56 30.62 6.66 -7.45
N GLN A 57 31.23 6.60 -6.27
CA GLN A 57 30.55 6.12 -5.05
C GLN A 57 29.35 6.99 -4.68
N ASN A 58 29.50 8.32 -4.77
CA ASN A 58 28.39 9.24 -4.52
C ASN A 58 27.26 9.06 -5.54
N GLU A 59 27.58 8.80 -6.82
CA GLU A 59 26.59 8.53 -7.86
C GLU A 59 25.80 7.24 -7.57
N GLU A 60 26.47 6.16 -7.17
CA GLU A 60 25.82 4.91 -6.77
C GLU A 60 24.95 5.09 -5.53
N THR A 61 25.44 5.85 -4.55
CA THR A 61 24.70 6.20 -3.33
C THR A 61 23.43 6.99 -3.66
N LEU A 62 23.53 7.96 -4.57
CA LEU A 62 22.38 8.74 -5.05
C LEU A 62 21.40 7.87 -5.85
N ARG A 63 21.90 6.94 -6.67
CA ARG A 63 21.03 5.99 -7.41
C ARG A 63 20.21 5.15 -6.44
N THR A 64 20.86 4.63 -5.39
CA THR A 64 20.19 3.86 -4.32
C THR A 64 19.17 4.72 -3.58
N ALA A 65 19.52 5.95 -3.21
CA ALA A 65 18.60 6.86 -2.53
C ALA A 65 17.37 7.23 -3.39
N ASN A 66 17.55 7.41 -4.70
CA ASN A 66 16.45 7.65 -5.63
C ASN A 66 15.56 6.41 -5.80
N ALA A 67 16.13 5.20 -5.81
CA ALA A 67 15.34 3.96 -5.82
C ALA A 67 14.47 3.84 -4.56
N ILE A 68 15.03 4.14 -3.37
CA ILE A 68 14.26 4.16 -2.12
C ILE A 68 13.15 5.22 -2.17
N LYS A 69 13.44 6.43 -2.69
CA LYS A 69 12.42 7.47 -2.90
C LYS A 69 11.28 6.95 -3.80
N ALA A 70 11.62 6.32 -4.93
CA ALA A 70 10.63 5.80 -5.87
C ALA A 70 9.75 4.72 -5.22
N GLN A 71 10.36 3.78 -4.49
CA GLN A 71 9.61 2.76 -3.75
C GLN A 71 8.65 3.39 -2.73
N LYS A 72 9.11 4.40 -1.98
CA LYS A 72 8.26 5.08 -0.98
C LYS A 72 7.08 5.82 -1.62
N ILE A 73 7.25 6.38 -2.81
CA ILE A 73 6.14 7.00 -3.57
C ILE A 73 5.10 5.94 -3.94
N VAL A 74 5.53 4.79 -4.44
CA VAL A 74 4.64 3.66 -4.75
C VAL A 74 3.92 3.20 -3.49
N ASP A 75 4.62 3.06 -2.36
CA ASP A 75 4.03 2.66 -1.09
C ASP A 75 2.97 3.65 -0.60
N LEU A 76 3.23 4.97 -0.70
CA LEU A 76 2.24 5.99 -0.35
C LEU A 76 1.00 5.96 -1.26
N GLN A 77 1.19 5.80 -2.57
CA GLN A 77 0.07 5.67 -3.52
C GLN A 77 -0.76 4.42 -3.20
N ASN A 78 -0.08 3.32 -2.91
CA ASN A 78 -0.72 2.08 -2.51
C ASN A 78 -1.50 2.25 -1.20
N GLU A 79 -0.94 2.93 -0.19
CA GLU A 79 -1.65 3.27 1.06
C GLU A 79 -2.88 4.16 0.83
N GLU A 80 -2.77 5.18 -0.02
CA GLU A 80 -3.88 6.09 -0.39
C GLU A 80 -5.03 5.33 -1.09
N HIS A 81 -4.69 4.35 -1.92
CA HIS A 81 -5.64 3.47 -2.59
C HIS A 81 -6.05 2.24 -1.76
N GLY A 82 -5.64 2.17 -0.48
CA GLY A 82 -6.05 1.13 0.46
C GLY A 82 -5.26 -0.19 0.36
N PHE A 83 -4.24 -0.27 -0.48
CA PHE A 83 -3.32 -1.39 -0.67
C PHE A 83 -2.03 -1.24 0.15
N ALA A 84 -2.11 -1.05 1.47
CA ALA A 84 -0.88 -0.94 2.28
C ALA A 84 0.05 -2.18 2.09
N THR A 85 1.35 -1.90 1.88
CA THR A 85 2.45 -2.82 1.53
C THR A 85 2.22 -4.31 1.86
N ILE A 86 2.11 -5.12 0.80
CA ILE A 86 1.93 -6.59 0.86
C ILE A 86 3.04 -7.27 1.69
N GLY A 87 4.26 -6.71 1.70
CA GLY A 87 5.41 -7.26 2.41
C GLY A 87 5.25 -7.35 3.93
N ASN A 88 4.63 -6.36 4.57
CA ASN A 88 4.37 -6.36 6.02
C ASN A 88 3.05 -7.04 6.40
N LYS A 89 2.13 -7.19 5.44
CA LYS A 89 0.82 -7.82 5.67
C LYS A 89 0.71 -9.26 5.21
N ALA A 90 1.75 -9.86 4.63
CA ALA A 90 1.76 -11.27 4.25
C ALA A 90 1.34 -12.21 5.40
N LYS A 91 1.71 -11.86 6.63
CA LYS A 91 1.32 -12.58 7.87
C LYS A 91 0.01 -12.08 8.49
N ALA A 92 -0.50 -10.94 8.04
CA ALA A 92 -1.75 -10.39 8.55
C ALA A 92 -2.91 -11.26 8.09
N ASN A 93 -3.90 -11.39 8.97
CA ASN A 93 -5.12 -12.09 8.70
C ASN A 93 -5.92 -11.36 7.60
N PHE A 94 -6.38 -12.10 6.60
CA PHE A 94 -7.12 -11.58 5.46
C PHE A 94 -8.53 -11.13 5.84
N ILE A 95 -9.21 -11.84 6.76
CA ILE A 95 -10.54 -11.47 7.21
C ILE A 95 -10.48 -10.17 8.03
N ASP A 96 -9.56 -10.09 9.00
CA ASP A 96 -9.37 -8.87 9.80
C ASP A 96 -9.03 -7.67 8.91
N TYR A 97 -8.23 -7.91 7.87
CA TYR A 97 -7.92 -6.89 6.87
C TYR A 97 -9.16 -6.41 6.11
N MET A 98 -10.04 -7.33 5.67
CA MET A 98 -11.30 -6.98 5.01
C MET A 98 -12.25 -6.21 5.94
N GLU A 99 -12.33 -6.58 7.22
CA GLU A 99 -13.14 -5.88 8.22
C GLU A 99 -12.62 -4.46 8.50
N ALA A 100 -11.31 -4.29 8.61
CA ALA A 100 -10.69 -2.96 8.76
C ALA A 100 -10.96 -2.06 7.54
N GLN A 101 -10.88 -2.61 6.32
CA GLN A 101 -11.23 -1.88 5.10
C GLN A 101 -12.70 -1.49 5.08
N LEU A 102 -13.59 -2.39 5.49
CA LEU A 102 -15.02 -2.14 5.56
C LEU A 102 -15.35 -0.97 6.50
N ALA A 103 -14.75 -0.94 7.70
CA ALA A 103 -14.95 0.13 8.67
C ALA A 103 -14.62 1.52 8.09
N MET A 104 -13.51 1.64 7.36
CA MET A 104 -13.12 2.88 6.68
C MET A 104 -14.09 3.31 5.57
N GLN A 105 -14.78 2.37 4.92
CA GLN A 105 -15.74 2.67 3.84
C GLN A 105 -17.14 3.00 4.36
N VAL A 106 -17.50 2.47 5.53
CA VAL A 106 -18.72 2.87 6.26
C VAL A 106 -18.66 4.35 6.62
N GLU A 107 -17.52 4.82 7.12
CA GLU A 107 -17.28 6.24 7.43
C GLU A 107 -17.44 7.15 6.19
N LYS A 108 -17.28 6.60 4.98
CA LYS A 108 -17.42 7.30 3.69
C LYS A 108 -18.81 7.16 3.06
N GLY A 109 -19.79 6.53 3.73
CA GLY A 109 -21.18 6.48 3.31
C GLY A 109 -21.52 5.50 2.16
N ARG A 110 -20.65 4.51 1.87
CA ARG A 110 -20.87 3.56 0.75
C ARG A 110 -21.65 2.31 1.16
N THR A 111 -22.97 2.40 1.25
CA THR A 111 -23.84 1.37 1.85
C THR A 111 -23.95 0.05 1.07
N SER A 112 -24.02 0.08 -0.27
CA SER A 112 -24.15 -1.12 -1.11
C SER A 112 -22.89 -1.99 -1.10
N TYR A 113 -21.72 -1.36 -1.26
CA TYR A 113 -20.41 -2.01 -1.13
C TYR A 113 -20.24 -2.68 0.23
N VAL A 114 -20.65 -2.00 1.30
CA VAL A 114 -20.54 -2.52 2.66
C VAL A 114 -21.33 -3.83 2.83
N SER A 115 -22.54 -3.88 2.29
CA SER A 115 -23.41 -5.06 2.42
C SER A 115 -22.84 -6.28 1.70
N SER A 116 -22.34 -6.10 0.47
CA SER A 116 -21.71 -7.18 -0.30
C SER A 116 -20.45 -7.70 0.37
N VAL A 117 -19.59 -6.83 0.88
CA VAL A 117 -18.35 -7.23 1.57
C VAL A 117 -18.64 -7.97 2.87
N LYS A 118 -19.65 -7.55 3.65
CA LYS A 118 -20.09 -8.28 4.85
C LYS A 118 -20.53 -9.70 4.52
N SER A 119 -21.30 -9.87 3.45
CA SER A 119 -21.74 -11.18 2.98
C SER A 119 -20.54 -12.06 2.61
N THR A 120 -19.60 -11.52 1.83
CA THR A 120 -18.38 -12.22 1.44
C THR A 120 -17.56 -12.67 2.65
N ILE A 121 -17.40 -11.83 3.68
CA ILE A 121 -16.69 -12.19 4.92
C ILE A 121 -17.36 -13.39 5.60
N ILE A 122 -18.68 -13.40 5.72
CA ILE A 122 -19.43 -14.53 6.32
C ILE A 122 -19.14 -15.83 5.55
N HIS A 123 -19.15 -15.77 4.21
CA HIS A 123 -18.89 -16.95 3.39
C HIS A 123 -17.42 -17.41 3.45
N LEU A 124 -16.47 -16.48 3.53
CA LEU A 124 -15.05 -16.82 3.73
C LEU A 124 -14.85 -17.58 5.05
N ARG A 125 -15.46 -17.10 6.15
CA ARG A 125 -15.44 -17.78 7.46
C ARG A 125 -16.01 -19.20 7.37
N ARG A 126 -17.10 -19.39 6.63
CA ARG A 126 -17.73 -20.72 6.44
C ARG A 126 -16.88 -21.68 5.62
N TYR A 127 -16.12 -21.18 4.65
CA TYR A 127 -15.34 -22.01 3.75
C TYR A 127 -14.15 -22.67 4.46
N LYS A 128 -13.31 -21.88 5.13
CA LYS A 128 -12.05 -22.37 5.74
C LYS A 128 -11.74 -21.77 7.12
N GLY A 129 -12.70 -21.10 7.74
CA GLY A 129 -12.54 -20.48 9.05
C GLY A 129 -11.83 -19.12 9.00
N ASP A 130 -11.54 -18.60 10.19
CA ASP A 130 -11.08 -17.22 10.36
C ASP A 130 -9.56 -17.08 10.22
N ALA A 131 -8.80 -18.16 10.39
CA ALA A 131 -7.34 -18.14 10.43
C ALA A 131 -6.72 -18.28 9.02
N ILE A 132 -6.86 -17.25 8.20
CA ILE A 132 -6.28 -17.20 6.85
C ILE A 132 -5.46 -15.92 6.68
N THR A 133 -4.18 -16.06 6.32
CA THR A 133 -3.31 -14.91 6.07
C THR A 133 -3.41 -14.43 4.63
N LEU A 134 -3.10 -13.16 4.37
CA LEU A 134 -3.06 -12.61 3.02
C LEU A 134 -2.13 -13.40 2.08
N LYS A 135 -1.03 -13.96 2.58
CA LYS A 135 -0.12 -14.80 1.77
C LYS A 135 -0.76 -16.12 1.33
N GLN A 136 -1.66 -16.67 2.13
CA GLN A 136 -2.32 -17.95 1.87
C GLN A 136 -3.54 -17.81 0.94
N VAL A 137 -3.99 -16.59 0.66
CA VAL A 137 -5.03 -16.31 -0.35
C VAL A 137 -4.38 -16.31 -1.73
N ASP A 138 -4.05 -17.51 -2.21
CA ASP A 138 -3.51 -17.75 -3.54
C ASP A 138 -4.60 -18.11 -4.56
N LYS A 139 -4.18 -18.39 -5.81
CA LYS A 139 -5.11 -18.78 -6.88
C LYS A 139 -5.93 -20.04 -6.51
N ALA A 140 -5.30 -21.03 -5.87
CA ALA A 140 -5.98 -22.27 -5.51
C ALA A 140 -7.02 -22.03 -4.41
N TYR A 141 -6.70 -21.20 -3.43
CA TYR A 141 -7.64 -20.77 -2.41
C TYR A 141 -8.87 -20.08 -3.02
N LEU A 142 -8.66 -19.14 -3.93
CA LEU A 142 -9.74 -18.39 -4.60
C LEU A 142 -10.62 -19.28 -5.47
N LEU A 143 -10.03 -20.21 -6.24
CA LEU A 143 -10.80 -21.16 -7.05
C LEU A 143 -11.65 -22.06 -6.16
N GLY A 144 -11.09 -22.64 -5.10
CA GLY A 144 -11.87 -23.45 -4.17
C GLY A 144 -12.94 -22.66 -3.42
N PHE A 145 -12.72 -21.35 -3.17
CA PHE A 145 -13.76 -20.49 -2.62
C PHE A 145 -14.90 -20.25 -3.61
N ILE A 146 -14.60 -20.05 -4.90
CA ILE A 146 -15.61 -19.96 -5.96
C ILE A 146 -16.42 -21.25 -6.03
N ASP A 147 -15.76 -22.41 -5.99
CA ASP A 147 -16.43 -23.72 -5.99
C ASP A 147 -17.32 -23.89 -4.76
N PHE A 148 -16.84 -23.51 -3.57
CA PHE A 148 -17.66 -23.48 -2.36
C PHE A 148 -18.91 -22.61 -2.52
N LEU A 149 -18.79 -21.42 -3.10
CA LEU A 149 -19.92 -20.54 -3.37
C LEU A 149 -20.89 -21.14 -4.41
N ASN A 150 -20.40 -21.93 -5.38
CA ASN A 150 -21.23 -22.68 -6.32
C ASN A 150 -22.01 -23.79 -5.62
N THR A 151 -21.48 -24.41 -4.57
CA THR A 151 -22.18 -25.45 -3.79
C THR A 151 -23.11 -24.91 -2.69
N THR A 152 -23.00 -23.63 -2.36
CA THR A 152 -23.77 -23.00 -1.28
C THR A 152 -25.00 -22.27 -1.85
N SER A 153 -26.19 -22.77 -1.56
CA SER A 153 -27.46 -22.14 -1.95
C SER A 153 -27.74 -20.90 -1.09
N GLY A 154 -28.08 -19.77 -1.72
CA GLY A 154 -28.54 -18.56 -1.03
C GLY A 154 -29.95 -18.72 -0.44
N ARG A 155 -30.44 -17.69 0.25
CA ARG A 155 -31.75 -17.64 0.95
C ARG A 155 -32.97 -17.97 0.06
N HIS A 156 -32.80 -17.98 -1.26
CA HIS A 156 -33.84 -18.26 -2.26
C HIS A 156 -33.54 -19.49 -3.14
N GLY A 157 -32.65 -20.39 -2.73
CA GLY A 157 -32.35 -21.62 -3.47
C GLY A 157 -31.52 -21.43 -4.75
N ARG A 158 -31.11 -20.20 -5.08
CA ARG A 158 -30.16 -19.91 -6.17
C ARG A 158 -28.71 -20.01 -5.68
N HIS A 159 -27.83 -20.52 -6.53
CA HIS A 159 -26.39 -20.56 -6.25
C HIS A 159 -25.83 -19.14 -6.17
N LEU A 160 -24.98 -18.86 -5.18
CA LEU A 160 -24.49 -17.51 -4.88
C LEU A 160 -23.67 -16.90 -6.04
N SER A 161 -23.07 -17.73 -6.89
CA SER A 161 -22.31 -17.29 -8.07
C SER A 161 -23.18 -16.77 -9.22
N GLU A 162 -24.44 -17.20 -9.31
CA GLU A 162 -25.38 -16.69 -10.30
C GLU A 162 -25.95 -15.33 -9.90
N ALA A 163 -26.12 -15.10 -8.59
CA ALA A 163 -26.61 -13.83 -8.06
C ALA A 163 -25.62 -12.66 -8.28
N ALA A 164 -24.33 -12.95 -8.48
CA ALA A 164 -23.30 -11.95 -8.74
C ALA A 164 -23.16 -11.57 -10.24
N LYS A 165 -23.85 -12.26 -11.14
CA LYS A 165 -23.80 -12.03 -12.60
C LYS A 165 -24.96 -11.18 -13.14
N ALA A 166 -25.88 -10.75 -12.27
CA ALA A 166 -27.01 -9.87 -12.59
C ALA A 166 -26.71 -8.43 -12.16
#